data_AF-A0A2S9GAT8-F1
#
_entry.id   AF-A0A2S9GAT8-F1
#
_cell.length_a   1.000
_cell.length_b   1.000
_cell.length_c   1.000
_cell.angle_alpha   90.00
_cell.angle_beta   90.00
_cell.angle_gamma   90.00
#
_symmetry.space_group_name_H-M   'P 1'
#
loop_
_entity.id
_entity.type
_entity.pdbx_description
1 polymer ?
#
loop_
_entity_poly.entity_id
_entity_poly.type
_entity_poly.pdbx_seq_one_letter_code
_entity_poly.pdbx_strand_id
1 'polypeptide(L)' 'FVDDVAAPPTPVDGYLPAATVTADPARLAALAAPPDRRQWWIGRVRACFPLVS' A
#
# COMPACT_ATOMS: atom_id res chain seq x y z
N PHE A 1 -3.65 7.61 -8.89
CA PHE A 1 -3.39 6.16 -8.81
C PHE A 1 -3.94 5.51 -10.07
N VAL A 2 -3.35 4.38 -10.49
CA VAL A 2 -3.83 3.62 -11.66
C VAL A 2 -4.84 2.54 -11.27
N ASP A 3 -4.60 1.85 -10.14
CA ASP A 3 -5.51 0.87 -9.53
C ASP A 3 -5.10 0.64 -8.05
N ASP A 4 -5.89 -0.12 -7.31
CA ASP A 4 -5.66 -0.51 -5.91
C ASP A 4 -4.94 -1.87 -5.81
N VAL A 5 -4.16 -2.03 -4.74
CA VAL A 5 -3.43 -3.26 -4.39
C VAL A 5 -4.29 -4.23 -3.59
N ALA A 6 -5.47 -3.82 -3.14
CA ALA A 6 -6.48 -4.68 -2.50
C ALA A 6 -7.85 -4.50 -3.17
N ALA A 7 -8.77 -5.41 -2.89
CA ALA A 7 -10.18 -5.18 -3.24
C ALA A 7 -10.72 -4.03 -2.37
N PRO A 8 -11.38 -3.01 -2.95
CA PRO A 8 -11.93 -1.92 -2.18
C PRO A 8 -13.03 -2.43 -1.24
N PRO A 9 -13.04 -2.02 0.04
CA PRO A 9 -14.11 -2.39 0.95
C PRO A 9 -15.45 -1.79 0.48
N THR A 10 -16.51 -2.59 0.54
CA THR A 10 -17.87 -2.09 0.25
C THR A 10 -18.31 -1.14 1.36
N PRO A 11 -18.72 0.10 1.04
CA PRO A 11 -19.32 0.99 2.03
C PRO A 11 -20.62 0.40 2.59
N VAL A 12 -20.84 0.55 3.90
CA VAL A 12 -22.06 0.16 4.60
C VAL A 12 -22.64 1.41 5.24
N ASP A 13 -23.89 1.74 4.91
CA ASP A 13 -24.59 2.96 5.38
C ASP A 13 -23.83 4.28 5.12
N GLY A 14 -23.04 4.32 4.05
CA GLY A 14 -22.22 5.49 3.70
C GLY A 14 -20.88 5.56 4.45
N TYR A 15 -20.52 4.54 5.23
CA TYR A 15 -19.26 4.44 5.96
C TYR A 15 -18.38 3.30 5.44
N LEU A 16 -17.07 3.46 5.56
CA LEU A 16 -16.15 2.35 5.36
C LEU A 16 -16.07 1.52 6.65
N PRO A 17 -16.06 0.19 6.56
CA PRO A 17 -15.87 -0.66 7.73
C PRO A 17 -14.49 -0.44 8.35
N ALA A 18 -14.43 -0.34 9.68
CA ALA A 18 -13.18 -0.26 10.45
C ALA A 18 -12.53 -1.65 10.56
N ALA A 19 -12.00 -2.15 9.45
CA ALA A 19 -11.39 -3.46 9.34
C ALA A 19 -10.00 -3.37 8.71
N THR A 20 -9.14 -4.35 9.02
CA THR A 20 -7.83 -4.47 8.38
C THR A 20 -7.98 -4.92 6.93
N VAL A 21 -7.17 -4.36 6.05
CA VAL A 21 -7.12 -4.74 4.63
C VAL A 21 -5.81 -5.45 4.34
N THR A 22 -5.89 -6.66 3.77
CA THR A 22 -4.73 -7.41 3.30
C THR A 22 -4.55 -7.16 1.81
N ALA A 23 -3.36 -6.75 1.40
CA ALA A 23 -3.04 -6.56 -0.01
C ALA A 23 -3.07 -7.88 -0.78
N ASP A 24 -3.56 -7.85 -2.01
CA ASP A 24 -3.57 -9.00 -2.93
C ASP A 24 -2.18 -9.13 -3.60
N PRO A 25 -1.48 -10.28 -3.41
CA PRO A 25 -0.17 -10.49 -4.01
C PRO A 25 -0.13 -10.36 -5.53
N ALA A 26 -1.20 -10.75 -6.24
CA ALA A 26 -1.26 -10.66 -7.70
C ALA A 26 -1.39 -9.20 -8.15
N ARG A 27 -2.22 -8.41 -7.47
CA ARG A 27 -2.35 -6.97 -7.73
C ARG A 27 -1.06 -6.21 -7.42
N LEU A 28 -0.40 -6.57 -6.31
CA LEU A 28 0.91 -6.01 -5.95
C LEU A 28 1.95 -6.28 -7.05
N ALA A 29 1.99 -7.50 -7.60
CA ALA A 29 2.90 -7.83 -8.69
C ALA A 29 2.58 -7.06 -9.97
N ALA A 30 1.30 -6.95 -10.33
CA ALA A 30 0.85 -6.22 -11.52
C ALA A 30 1.13 -4.71 -11.42
N LEU A 31 1.07 -4.15 -10.22
CA LEU A 31 1.28 -2.72 -9.94
C LEU A 31 2.69 -2.41 -9.41
N ALA A 32 3.62 -3.35 -9.54
CA ALA A 32 4.97 -3.20 -9.00
C ALA A 32 5.65 -1.96 -9.60
N ALA A 33 6.17 -1.10 -8.73
CA ALA A 33 7.00 0.01 -9.14
C ALA A 33 8.31 -0.50 -9.77
N PRO A 34 8.92 0.27 -10.69
CA PRO A 34 10.26 -0.02 -11.18
C PRO A 34 11.28 -0.24 -10.04
N PRO A 35 12.28 -1.12 -10.21
CA PRO A 35 13.17 -1.53 -9.12
C PRO A 35 13.93 -0.38 -8.44
N ASP A 36 14.37 0.62 -9.21
CA ASP A 36 15.02 1.83 -8.73
C ASP A 36 14.10 2.65 -7.82
N ARG A 37 12.83 2.81 -8.21
CA ARG A 37 11.80 3.49 -7.42
C ARG A 37 11.51 2.75 -6.12
N ARG A 38 11.41 1.42 -6.17
CA ARG A 38 11.26 0.58 -4.96
C ARG A 38 12.44 0.79 -4.01
N GLN A 39 13.66 0.76 -4.52
CA GLN A 39 14.86 0.92 -3.70
C GLN A 39 14.94 2.30 -3.06
N TRP A 40 14.57 3.35 -3.79
CA TRP A 40 14.48 4.71 -3.26
C TRP A 40 13.54 4.80 -2.06
N TRP A 41 12.33 4.21 -2.16
CA TRP A 41 11.36 4.20 -1.07
C TRP A 41 11.87 3.45 0.16
N ILE A 42 12.51 2.29 -0.02
CA ILE A 42 13.11 1.53 1.09
C ILE A 42 14.18 2.37 1.81
N GLY A 43 15.05 3.04 1.05
CA GLY A 43 16.06 3.94 1.62
C GLY A 43 15.43 5.06 2.45
N ARG A 44 14.34 5.66 1.94
CA ARG A 44 13.60 6.71 2.64
C ARG A 44 12.96 6.20 3.94
N VAL A 45 12.31 5.03 3.93
CA VAL A 45 11.75 4.41 5.15
C VAL A 45 12.85 4.22 6.19
N ARG A 46 14.02 3.69 5.80
CA ARG A 46 15.16 3.52 6.72
C ARG A 46 15.65 4.84 7.33
N ALA A 47 15.70 5.90 6.54
CA ALA A 47 16.10 7.22 7.03
C ALA A 47 15.09 7.83 8.00
N CYS A 48 13.79 7.59 7.78
CA CYS A 48 12.72 8.16 8.60
C CYS A 48 12.37 7.32 9.83
N PHE A 49 12.56 6.00 9.80
CA PHE A 49 12.15 5.11 10.88
C PHE A 49 12.68 5.54 12.26
N PRO A 50 13.98 5.90 12.44
CA PRO A 50 14.49 6.37 13.74
C PRO A 50 13.87 7.66 14.26
N LEU A 51 13.10 8.40 13.46
CA LEU A 51 12.46 9.66 13.84
C LEU A 51 11.04 9.46 14.38
N VAL A 52 10.45 8.29 14.18
CA VAL A 52 9.02 8.02 14.44
C VAL A 52 8.77 6.75 15.27
N SER A 53 9.83 6.06 15.68
CA SER A 53 9.75 4.82 16.46
C SER A 53 10.47 4.91 17.79
#